data_AF-A0A9P1BG36-F1
#
_entry.id   AF-A0A9P1BG36-F1
#
_cell.length_a   1.000
_cell.length_b   1.000
_cell.length_c   1.000
_cell.angle_alpha   90.00
_cell.angle_beta   90.00
_cell.angle_gamma   90.00
#
_symmetry.space_group_name_H-M   'P 1'
#
loop_
_entity.id
_entity.type
_entity.pdbx_description
1 polymer ?
#
loop_
_entity_poly.entity_id
_entity_poly.type
_entity_poly.pdbx_seq_one_letter_code
_entity_poly.pdbx_strand_id
1 'polypeptide(L)'
;MPERSKYQERIIKNYYNNQDGILLQRLSDLVSDLYLSEGKAKARIWDRAFTALEKLKVPASRIEHLKKKDDPALLAKMVEELLAKALSDVSLSLAPGTIGLVGNNGAGKSTLLKILLGLLEPDEGEGTILGYDVRSPSNALRGSVGYMPESAATVPVLKGVEFVTLSGDLYGMPHGDARRRAHEVLDYVGLGELRYRRLEEYSAGNIQRLKLAAALVHDPQLLLLDEPTNGLDPAGRVGMLRLIEDLIAETDKSVILCTHLLGDVEQLCQQVVVLHRGTVISSGSMAELKRQTGNRFEIAWQGESGGFLDALRHGGAEINLTNTPNHARVDVPNEWSTTRFFELAATHHVVLTQIAPEEENLEKLFFRVTDEATTPAAPLPEPTAEEQSHGN
;
A
#
# COMPACT_ATOMS: atom_id res chain seq x y z
N MET A 1 13.58 33.88 -1.05
CA MET A 1 12.28 33.35 -0.61
C MET A 1 11.88 32.26 -1.58
N PRO A 2 11.58 31.03 -1.15
CA PRO A 2 10.64 30.18 -1.86
C PRO A 2 9.23 30.50 -1.37
N GLU A 3 8.29 30.63 -2.29
CA GLU A 3 6.87 30.86 -2.00
C GLU A 3 6.33 29.74 -1.08
N ARG A 4 5.65 30.14 0.00
CA ARG A 4 4.78 29.23 0.76
C ARG A 4 3.79 28.62 -0.22
N SER A 5 3.87 27.32 -0.45
CA SER A 5 2.88 26.62 -1.26
C SER A 5 1.52 26.80 -0.60
N LYS A 6 0.52 27.29 -1.36
CA LYS A 6 -0.90 27.37 -0.94
C LYS A 6 -1.44 26.04 -0.40
N TYR A 7 -0.75 24.94 -0.66
CA TYR A 7 -0.97 23.60 -0.11
C TYR A 7 -0.69 23.52 1.41
N GLN A 8 0.40 24.12 1.90
CA GLN A 8 0.75 24.12 3.32
C GLN A 8 -0.26 24.94 4.14
N GLU A 9 -0.69 26.11 3.67
CA GLU A 9 -1.71 26.92 4.36
C GLU A 9 -3.10 26.22 4.42
N ARG A 10 -3.41 25.36 3.44
CA ARG A 10 -4.66 24.58 3.40
C ARG A 10 -4.64 23.39 4.36
N ILE A 11 -3.49 22.72 4.52
CA ILE A 11 -3.29 21.64 5.51
C ILE A 11 -3.39 22.19 6.94
N ILE A 12 -2.86 23.39 7.18
CA ILE A 12 -2.80 24.01 8.51
C ILE A 12 -4.19 24.41 9.04
N LYS A 13 -5.12 24.83 8.17
CA LYS A 13 -6.48 25.24 8.60
C LYS A 13 -7.37 24.10 9.12
N ASN A 14 -7.14 22.86 8.72
CA ASN A 14 -7.95 21.71 9.16
C ASN A 14 -7.42 21.00 10.43
N TYR A 15 -6.25 21.38 10.95
CA TYR A 15 -5.58 20.72 12.08
C TYR A 15 -5.98 21.23 13.48
N TYR A 16 -7.01 22.10 13.58
CA TYR A 16 -7.19 23.03 14.71
C TYR A 16 -7.82 22.48 16.00
N ASN A 17 -8.02 21.18 16.18
CA ASN A 17 -8.74 20.65 17.37
C ASN A 17 -7.96 19.71 18.29
N ASN A 18 -6.63 19.57 18.19
CA ASN A 18 -5.85 18.81 19.20
C ASN A 18 -4.45 19.42 19.50
N GLN A 19 -3.92 19.17 20.70
CA GLN A 19 -2.67 19.79 21.20
C GLN A 19 -1.45 19.52 20.29
N ASP A 20 -1.42 18.38 19.62
CA ASP A 20 -0.33 17.99 18.72
C ASP A 20 -0.31 18.82 17.43
N GLY A 21 -1.48 19.20 16.90
CA GLY A 21 -1.58 20.10 15.74
C GLY A 21 -0.99 21.48 16.01
N ILE A 22 -1.20 22.02 17.21
CA ILE A 22 -0.61 23.30 17.64
C ILE A 22 0.92 23.18 17.76
N LEU A 23 1.43 22.05 18.24
CA LEU A 23 2.87 21.81 18.36
C LEU A 23 3.54 21.67 16.99
N LEU A 24 2.90 21.00 16.03
CA LEU A 24 3.39 20.86 14.66
C LEU A 24 3.42 22.19 13.93
N GLN A 25 2.39 23.03 14.08
CA GLN A 25 2.39 24.37 13.52
C GLN A 25 3.55 25.22 14.07
N ARG A 26 3.74 25.19 15.40
CA ARG A 26 4.85 25.88 16.04
C ARG A 26 6.20 25.37 15.56
N LEU A 27 6.35 24.07 15.32
CA LEU A 27 7.58 23.52 14.75
C LEU A 27 7.84 24.01 13.33
N SER A 28 6.79 24.08 12.49
CA SER A 28 6.89 24.64 11.14
C SER A 28 7.32 26.12 11.16
N ASP A 29 6.80 26.91 12.10
CA ASP A 29 7.20 28.31 12.27
C ASP A 29 8.67 28.41 12.73
N LEU A 30 9.09 27.57 13.69
CA LEU A 30 10.46 27.54 14.20
C LEU A 30 11.49 27.16 13.12
N VAL A 31 11.13 26.30 12.15
CA VAL A 31 11.99 26.00 10.99
C VAL A 31 12.32 27.27 10.22
N SER A 32 11.32 28.10 9.96
CA SER A 32 11.51 29.38 9.25
C SER A 32 12.41 30.32 10.06
N ASP A 33 12.19 30.41 11.38
CA ASP A 33 13.00 31.23 12.28
C ASP A 33 14.46 30.77 12.35
N LEU A 34 14.74 29.46 12.25
CA LEU A 34 16.10 28.90 12.25
C LEU A 34 16.92 29.33 11.02
N TYR A 35 16.30 29.47 9.85
CA TYR A 35 16.98 29.96 8.64
C TYR A 35 17.34 31.45 8.73
N LEU A 36 16.65 32.21 9.59
CA LEU A 36 16.80 33.66 9.72
C LEU A 36 17.60 34.07 10.97
N SER A 37 18.05 33.13 11.79
CA SER A 37 18.64 33.40 13.10
C SER A 37 20.06 32.84 13.25
N GLU A 38 20.90 33.55 14.00
CA GLU A 38 22.28 33.14 14.32
C GLU A 38 22.58 33.20 15.83
N GLY A 39 23.68 32.56 16.23
CA GLY A 39 24.22 32.62 17.59
C GLY A 39 23.22 32.20 18.69
N LYS A 40 23.13 33.01 19.75
CA LYS A 40 22.29 32.70 20.93
C LYS A 40 20.79 32.65 20.61
N ALA A 41 20.32 33.35 19.57
CA ALA A 41 18.93 33.29 19.14
C ALA A 41 18.60 31.94 18.50
N LYS A 42 19.47 31.46 17.60
CA LYS A 42 19.35 30.13 16.97
C LYS A 42 19.33 29.01 18.00
N ALA A 43 20.18 29.06 19.03
CA ALA A 43 20.21 28.07 20.11
C ALA A 43 18.87 27.98 20.86
N ARG A 44 18.24 29.12 21.19
CA ARG A 44 16.93 29.14 21.86
C ARG A 44 15.79 28.59 20.99
N ILE A 45 15.86 28.80 19.68
CA ILE A 45 14.88 28.27 18.73
C ILE A 45 14.99 26.75 18.66
N TRP A 46 16.22 26.22 18.65
CA TRP A 46 16.47 24.78 18.73
C TRP A 46 15.97 24.14 20.04
N ASP A 47 16.21 24.77 21.19
CA ASP A 47 15.69 24.27 22.47
C ASP A 47 14.16 24.14 22.46
N ARG A 48 13.47 25.13 21.88
CA ARG A 48 12.02 25.10 21.69
C ARG A 48 11.59 24.01 20.72
N ALA A 49 12.33 23.80 19.62
CA ALA A 49 12.05 22.73 18.66
C ALA A 49 12.20 21.35 19.31
N PHE A 50 13.29 21.10 20.04
CA PHE A 50 13.48 19.82 20.74
C PHE A 50 12.40 19.55 21.79
N THR A 51 12.03 20.57 22.57
CA THR A 51 10.92 20.45 23.54
C THR A 51 9.60 20.08 22.87
N ALA A 52 9.31 20.66 21.69
CA ALA A 52 8.10 20.34 20.94
C ALA A 52 8.14 18.91 20.36
N LEU A 53 9.29 18.48 19.85
CA LEU A 53 9.48 17.10 19.33
C LEU A 53 9.35 16.04 20.42
N GLU A 54 9.84 16.32 21.63
CA GLU A 54 9.65 15.44 22.79
C GLU A 54 8.18 15.32 23.17
N LYS A 55 7.43 16.43 23.15
CA LYS A 55 5.98 16.42 23.40
C LYS A 55 5.19 15.64 22.34
N LEU A 56 5.63 15.72 21.08
CA LEU A 56 5.11 14.94 19.97
C LEU A 56 5.57 13.47 19.99
N LYS A 57 6.27 13.03 21.04
CA LYS A 57 6.76 11.66 21.22
C LYS A 57 7.64 11.15 20.07
N VAL A 58 8.37 12.05 19.41
CA VAL A 58 9.32 11.67 18.36
C VAL A 58 10.42 10.79 18.99
N PRO A 59 10.81 9.66 18.36
CA PRO A 59 11.82 8.77 18.92
C PRO A 59 13.12 9.50 19.27
N ALA A 60 13.66 9.23 20.47
CA ALA A 60 14.85 9.90 20.99
C ALA A 60 16.07 9.79 20.04
N SER A 61 16.21 8.68 19.32
CA SER A 61 17.25 8.47 18.31
C SER A 61 17.20 9.48 17.16
N ARG A 62 16.00 9.86 16.70
CA ARG A 62 15.82 10.88 15.65
C ARG A 62 16.16 12.26 16.18
N ILE A 63 15.75 12.57 17.41
CA ILE A 63 16.06 13.85 18.07
C ILE A 63 17.57 13.99 18.27
N GLU A 64 18.26 12.93 18.70
CA GLU A 64 19.72 12.94 18.90
C GLU A 64 20.48 13.10 17.58
N HIS A 65 20.00 12.44 16.50
CA HIS A 65 20.56 12.63 15.17
C HIS A 65 20.44 14.09 14.69
N LEU A 66 19.27 14.71 14.92
CA LEU A 66 19.04 16.12 14.60
C LEU A 66 19.93 17.06 15.42
N LYS A 67 20.08 16.81 16.73
CA LYS A 67 21.01 17.55 17.62
C LYS A 67 22.45 17.51 17.11
N LYS A 68 22.92 16.36 16.61
CA LYS A 68 24.27 16.20 16.06
C LYS A 68 24.48 16.94 14.74
N LYS A 69 23.43 17.05 13.92
CA LYS A 69 23.52 17.68 12.59
C LYS A 69 23.32 19.19 12.63
N ASP A 70 22.57 19.72 13.60
CA ASP A 70 22.24 21.15 13.73
C ASP A 70 21.70 21.78 12.42
N ASP A 71 20.93 21.00 11.67
CA ASP A 71 20.50 21.32 10.31
C ASP A 71 18.99 21.64 10.25
N PRO A 72 18.62 22.91 9.98
CA PRO A 72 17.22 23.30 9.80
C PRO A 72 16.49 22.55 8.68
N ALA A 73 17.18 22.10 7.63
CA ALA A 73 16.57 21.34 6.54
C ALA A 73 16.11 19.95 7.01
N LEU A 74 16.87 19.34 7.92
CA LEU A 74 16.52 18.05 8.52
C LEU A 74 15.31 18.18 9.46
N LEU A 75 15.23 19.29 10.21
CA LEU A 75 14.02 19.61 10.99
C LEU A 75 12.82 19.84 10.07
N ALA A 76 12.98 20.61 8.98
CA ALA A 76 11.92 20.88 8.01
C ALA A 76 11.32 19.59 7.44
N LYS A 77 12.19 18.67 6.98
CA LYS A 77 11.79 17.37 6.48
C LYS A 77 11.05 16.54 7.54
N MET A 78 11.53 16.56 8.79
CA MET A 78 10.88 15.83 9.87
C MET A 78 9.52 16.42 10.24
N VAL A 79 9.36 17.75 10.20
CA VAL A 79 8.07 18.41 10.40
C VAL A 79 7.11 18.05 9.27
N GLU A 80 7.58 18.03 8.02
CA GLU A 80 6.80 17.57 6.87
C GLU A 80 6.33 16.12 7.03
N GLU A 81 7.20 15.22 7.48
CA GLU A 81 6.85 13.84 7.79
C GLU A 81 5.84 13.71 8.93
N LEU A 82 5.94 14.57 9.96
CA LEU A 82 4.99 14.57 11.09
C LEU A 82 3.64 15.20 10.72
N LEU A 83 3.63 16.11 9.74
CA LEU A 83 2.41 16.68 9.14
C LEU A 83 1.76 15.73 8.12
N ALA A 84 2.51 14.74 7.62
CA ALA A 84 1.98 13.76 6.69
C ALA A 84 0.94 12.87 7.40
N LYS A 85 -0.32 13.01 6.98
CA LYS A 85 -1.39 12.12 7.43
C LYS A 85 -1.09 10.69 6.99
N ALA A 86 -1.06 9.76 7.94
CA ALA A 86 -0.83 8.35 7.64
C ALA A 86 -1.93 7.75 6.75
N LEU A 87 -3.17 8.25 6.91
CA LEU A 87 -4.31 7.99 6.02
C LEU A 87 -5.09 9.30 5.81
N SER A 88 -5.62 9.50 4.61
CA SER A 88 -6.42 10.68 4.23
C SER A 88 -7.62 10.23 3.42
N ASP A 89 -8.83 10.46 3.95
CA ASP A 89 -10.11 10.23 3.26
C ASP A 89 -10.23 8.84 2.60
N VAL A 90 -9.87 7.80 3.36
CA VAL A 90 -9.93 6.42 2.90
C VAL A 90 -11.36 5.93 2.95
N SER A 91 -11.99 5.77 1.80
CA SER A 91 -13.31 5.17 1.65
C SER A 91 -13.21 3.83 0.92
N LEU A 92 -13.60 2.74 1.60
CA LEU A 92 -13.49 1.37 1.08
C LEU A 92 -14.74 0.56 1.45
N SER A 93 -15.18 -0.28 0.51
CA SER A 93 -16.16 -1.34 0.77
C SER A 93 -15.63 -2.63 0.16
N LEU A 94 -15.33 -3.60 1.00
CA LEU A 94 -14.67 -4.85 0.61
C LEU A 94 -15.58 -6.03 0.93
N ALA A 95 -15.80 -6.87 -0.06
CA ALA A 95 -16.59 -8.09 0.11
C ALA A 95 -15.71 -9.18 0.74
N PRO A 96 -16.31 -10.20 1.41
CA PRO A 96 -15.58 -11.39 1.81
C PRO A 96 -14.83 -12.03 0.64
N GLY A 97 -13.66 -12.60 0.90
CA GLY A 97 -12.78 -13.19 -0.11
C GLY A 97 -11.31 -12.81 0.10
N THR A 98 -10.54 -12.80 -1.00
CA THR A 98 -9.11 -12.49 -0.98
C THR A 98 -8.82 -11.11 -1.55
N ILE A 99 -8.27 -10.24 -0.71
CA ILE A 99 -8.04 -8.83 -1.01
C ILE A 99 -6.55 -8.53 -0.87
N GLY A 100 -5.95 -7.97 -1.91
CA GLY A 100 -4.60 -7.44 -1.85
C GLY A 100 -4.63 -5.95 -1.49
N LEU A 101 -4.03 -5.57 -0.37
CA LEU A 101 -3.76 -4.17 -0.04
C LEU A 101 -2.34 -3.83 -0.48
N VAL A 102 -2.20 -3.12 -1.59
CA VAL A 102 -0.90 -2.80 -2.20
C VAL A 102 -0.54 -1.34 -2.07
N GLY A 103 0.73 -1.06 -1.86
CA GLY A 103 1.26 0.29 -1.75
C GLY A 103 2.73 0.27 -1.41
N ASN A 104 3.42 1.37 -1.69
CA ASN A 104 4.82 1.54 -1.29
C ASN A 104 4.98 1.56 0.24
N ASN A 105 6.21 1.44 0.71
CA ASN A 105 6.52 1.66 2.12
C ASN A 105 6.12 3.07 2.53
N GLY A 106 5.41 3.19 3.66
CA GLY A 106 4.86 4.47 4.12
C GLY A 106 3.54 4.89 3.45
N ALA A 107 2.92 4.06 2.60
CA ALA A 107 1.62 4.38 2.02
C ALA A 107 0.45 4.38 3.03
N GLY A 108 0.65 3.85 4.24
CA GLY A 108 -0.39 3.78 5.28
C GLY A 108 -0.98 2.39 5.51
N LYS A 109 -0.48 1.34 4.84
CA LYS A 109 -1.06 -0.02 4.87
C LYS A 109 -1.17 -0.60 6.27
N SER A 110 -0.07 -0.66 7.02
CA SER A 110 -0.07 -1.18 8.40
C SER A 110 -0.87 -0.28 9.35
N THR A 111 -0.97 1.03 9.08
CA THR A 111 -1.84 1.94 9.84
C THR A 111 -3.30 1.57 9.62
N LEU A 112 -3.71 1.33 8.36
CA LEU A 112 -5.06 0.88 8.02
C LEU A 112 -5.38 -0.46 8.71
N LEU A 113 -4.50 -1.46 8.64
CA LEU A 113 -4.72 -2.74 9.32
C LEU A 113 -4.89 -2.58 10.84
N LYS A 114 -4.09 -1.72 11.48
CA LYS A 114 -4.20 -1.45 12.92
C LYS A 114 -5.50 -0.73 13.28
N ILE A 115 -6.00 0.16 12.42
CA ILE A 115 -7.32 0.78 12.60
C ILE A 115 -8.42 -0.28 12.46
N LEU A 116 -8.36 -1.14 11.44
CA LEU A 116 -9.31 -2.23 11.25
C LEU A 116 -9.36 -3.20 12.44
N LEU A 117 -8.23 -3.43 13.11
CA LEU A 117 -8.15 -4.24 14.34
C LEU A 117 -8.58 -3.49 15.62
N GLY A 118 -8.86 -2.19 15.53
CA GLY A 118 -9.06 -1.32 16.68
C GLY A 118 -7.86 -1.28 17.63
N LEU A 119 -6.65 -1.37 17.09
CA LEU A 119 -5.38 -1.11 17.79
C LEU A 119 -4.98 0.36 17.71
N LEU A 120 -5.48 1.07 16.70
CA LEU A 120 -5.37 2.53 16.56
C LEU A 120 -6.78 3.09 16.36
N GLU A 121 -7.11 4.14 17.11
CA GLU A 121 -8.35 4.89 16.88
C GLU A 121 -8.15 5.84 15.69
N PRO A 122 -9.07 5.89 14.71
CA PRO A 122 -8.99 6.86 13.63
C PRO A 122 -9.24 8.27 14.16
N ASP A 123 -8.49 9.26 13.65
CA ASP A 123 -8.68 10.67 14.02
C ASP A 123 -10.10 11.16 13.65
N GLU A 124 -10.58 10.75 12.47
CA GLU A 124 -11.89 11.08 11.92
C GLU A 124 -12.47 9.88 11.14
N GLY A 125 -13.79 9.87 10.93
CA GLY A 125 -14.49 8.83 10.16
C GLY A 125 -15.06 7.69 11.01
N GLU A 126 -15.61 6.71 10.30
CA GLU A 126 -16.28 5.52 10.84
C GLU A 126 -15.94 4.28 10.01
N GLY A 127 -16.16 3.10 10.57
CA GLY A 127 -15.91 1.86 9.85
C GLY A 127 -16.40 0.64 10.60
N THR A 128 -16.75 -0.39 9.84
CA THR A 128 -17.13 -1.69 10.39
C THR A 128 -16.36 -2.80 9.72
N ILE A 129 -15.99 -3.83 10.48
CA ILE A 129 -15.35 -5.04 9.98
C ILE A 129 -16.01 -6.25 10.61
N LEU A 130 -16.42 -7.22 9.79
CA LEU A 130 -17.23 -8.36 10.23
C LEU A 130 -18.48 -7.95 11.04
N GLY A 131 -19.03 -6.76 10.75
CA GLY A 131 -20.17 -6.18 11.47
C GLY A 131 -19.84 -5.50 12.81
N TYR A 132 -18.57 -5.48 13.23
CA TYR A 132 -18.12 -4.78 14.44
C TYR A 132 -17.59 -3.39 14.12
N ASP A 133 -17.89 -2.41 14.97
CA ASP A 133 -17.34 -1.04 14.88
C ASP A 133 -15.84 -1.04 15.25
N VAL A 134 -15.02 -0.44 14.39
CA VAL A 134 -13.56 -0.34 14.59
C VAL A 134 -13.17 0.65 15.69
N ARG A 135 -14.04 1.63 16.01
CA ARG A 135 -13.85 2.61 17.09
C ARG A 135 -14.20 2.07 18.46
N SER A 136 -15.03 1.03 18.51
CA SER A 136 -15.40 0.33 19.75
C SER A 136 -15.01 -1.14 19.67
N PRO A 137 -13.69 -1.44 19.60
CA PRO A 137 -13.22 -2.79 19.35
C PRO A 137 -13.56 -3.71 20.53
N SER A 138 -14.44 -4.66 20.27
CA SER A 138 -14.79 -5.68 21.23
C SER A 138 -13.77 -6.83 21.23
N ASN A 139 -13.72 -7.59 22.32
CA ASN A 139 -12.97 -8.85 22.33
C ASN A 139 -13.50 -9.83 21.26
N ALA A 140 -14.78 -9.73 20.89
CA ALA A 140 -15.36 -10.54 19.82
C ALA A 140 -14.78 -10.19 18.44
N LEU A 141 -14.53 -8.91 18.15
CA LEU A 141 -13.82 -8.48 16.95
C LEU A 141 -12.42 -9.11 16.91
N ARG A 142 -11.63 -8.92 17.98
CA ARG A 142 -10.24 -9.42 18.03
C ARG A 142 -10.17 -10.95 17.99
N GLY A 143 -11.14 -11.64 18.59
CA GLY A 143 -11.27 -13.10 18.50
C GLY A 143 -11.74 -13.61 17.15
N SER A 144 -12.29 -12.76 16.28
CA SER A 144 -12.74 -13.16 14.93
C SER A 144 -11.67 -12.92 13.85
N VAL A 145 -10.59 -12.21 14.18
CA VAL A 145 -9.53 -11.80 13.25
C VAL A 145 -8.20 -12.40 13.68
N GLY A 146 -7.49 -13.03 12.75
CA GLY A 146 -6.10 -13.42 12.92
C GLY A 146 -5.19 -12.38 12.28
N TYR A 147 -4.18 -11.92 13.01
CA TYR A 147 -3.26 -10.90 12.53
C TYR A 147 -1.81 -11.40 12.54
N MET A 148 -1.18 -11.38 11.37
CA MET A 148 0.24 -11.60 11.18
C MET A 148 0.92 -10.25 10.94
N PRO A 149 1.62 -9.67 11.94
CA PRO A 149 2.28 -8.37 11.79
C PRO A 149 3.52 -8.45 10.88
N GLU A 150 3.98 -7.34 10.30
CA GLU A 150 5.27 -7.30 9.57
C GLU A 150 6.44 -7.61 10.52
N SER A 151 6.48 -6.94 11.68
CA SER A 151 7.57 -7.07 12.64
C SER A 151 7.62 -8.47 13.27
N ALA A 152 8.81 -8.88 13.73
CA ALA A 152 9.02 -10.23 14.24
C ALA A 152 8.12 -10.56 15.45
N ALA A 153 7.77 -9.58 16.30
CA ALA A 153 6.81 -9.69 17.41
C ALA A 153 6.80 -11.04 18.20
N THR A 154 7.96 -11.70 18.31
CA THR A 154 8.12 -13.02 18.93
C THR A 154 8.84 -12.93 20.27
N VAL A 155 8.76 -14.01 21.06
CA VAL A 155 9.52 -14.17 22.31
C VAL A 155 10.61 -15.22 22.09
N PRO A 156 11.88 -14.84 21.84
CA PRO A 156 12.93 -15.74 21.34
C PRO A 156 13.19 -16.99 22.18
N VAL A 157 13.01 -16.87 23.50
CA VAL A 157 13.28 -17.95 24.47
C VAL A 157 12.20 -19.04 24.51
N LEU A 158 11.01 -18.78 23.96
CA LEU A 158 9.92 -19.76 23.92
C LEU A 158 10.18 -20.79 22.82
N LYS A 159 9.58 -21.98 22.96
CA LYS A 159 9.48 -22.95 21.86
C LYS A 159 8.35 -22.58 20.91
N GLY A 160 8.41 -23.07 19.68
CA GLY A 160 7.34 -22.87 18.68
C GLY A 160 5.96 -23.22 19.20
N VAL A 161 5.80 -24.41 19.80
CA VAL A 161 4.52 -24.85 20.38
C VAL A 161 4.07 -23.97 21.55
N GLU A 162 5.00 -23.50 22.38
CA GLU A 162 4.70 -22.65 23.54
C GLU A 162 4.21 -21.27 23.07
N PHE A 163 4.85 -20.70 22.05
CA PHE A 163 4.46 -19.41 21.48
C PHE A 163 3.08 -19.45 20.81
N VAL A 164 2.80 -20.50 20.03
CA VAL A 164 1.49 -20.63 19.35
C VAL A 164 0.40 -20.96 20.38
N THR A 165 0.69 -21.78 21.39
CA THR A 165 -0.24 -22.02 22.51
C THR A 165 -0.56 -20.72 23.26
N LEU A 166 0.47 -19.94 23.60
CA LEU A 166 0.31 -18.63 24.24
C LEU A 166 -0.55 -17.69 23.39
N SER A 167 -0.40 -17.72 22.06
CA SER A 167 -1.23 -16.93 21.16
C SER A 167 -2.71 -17.32 21.28
N GLY A 168 -3.02 -18.62 21.30
CA GLY A 168 -4.40 -19.11 21.51
C GLY A 168 -4.96 -18.75 22.89
N ASP A 169 -4.13 -18.84 23.93
CA ASP A 169 -4.50 -18.42 25.29
C ASP A 169 -4.87 -16.92 25.33
N LEU A 170 -4.12 -16.07 24.63
CA LEU A 170 -4.39 -14.63 24.51
C LEU A 170 -5.68 -14.31 23.74
N TYR A 171 -6.10 -15.18 22.81
CA TYR A 171 -7.40 -15.09 22.14
C TYR A 171 -8.55 -15.70 22.96
N GLY A 172 -8.28 -16.20 24.17
CA GLY A 172 -9.29 -16.71 25.09
C GLY A 172 -9.64 -18.19 24.92
N MET A 173 -8.83 -18.95 24.18
CA MET A 173 -9.01 -20.40 24.09
C MET A 173 -8.67 -21.08 25.43
N PRO A 174 -9.36 -22.18 25.81
CA PRO A 174 -8.90 -23.02 26.89
C PRO A 174 -7.51 -23.59 26.59
N HIS A 175 -6.59 -23.53 27.56
CA HIS A 175 -5.18 -23.89 27.34
C HIS A 175 -4.96 -25.28 26.72
N GLY A 176 -5.74 -26.28 27.13
CA GLY A 176 -5.67 -27.63 26.54
C GLY A 176 -6.02 -27.65 25.05
N ASP A 177 -7.03 -26.88 24.64
CA ASP A 177 -7.44 -26.73 23.25
C ASP A 177 -6.45 -25.88 22.46
N ALA A 178 -5.97 -24.77 23.03
CA ALA A 178 -4.93 -23.95 22.44
C ALA A 178 -3.67 -24.77 22.14
N ARG A 179 -3.24 -25.62 23.09
CA ARG A 179 -2.07 -26.48 22.92
C ARG A 179 -2.29 -27.55 21.85
N ARG A 180 -3.44 -28.23 21.85
CA ARG A 180 -3.79 -29.20 20.80
C ARG A 180 -3.78 -28.55 19.43
N ARG A 181 -4.46 -27.40 19.31
CA ARG A 181 -4.55 -26.65 18.07
C ARG A 181 -3.20 -26.12 17.61
N ALA A 182 -2.34 -25.69 18.53
CA ALA A 182 -0.95 -25.29 18.25
C ALA A 182 -0.16 -26.42 17.58
N HIS A 183 -0.35 -27.67 18.01
CA HIS A 183 0.27 -28.81 17.34
C HIS A 183 -0.22 -28.94 15.88
N GLU A 184 -1.53 -28.91 15.66
CA GLU A 184 -2.14 -29.04 14.33
C GLU A 184 -1.69 -27.93 13.37
N VAL A 185 -1.74 -26.67 13.79
CA VAL A 185 -1.37 -25.54 12.91
C VAL A 185 0.12 -25.48 12.65
N LEU A 186 0.97 -25.91 13.60
CA LEU A 186 2.41 -26.02 13.37
C LEU A 186 2.75 -27.12 12.36
N ASP A 187 1.99 -28.23 12.35
CA ASP A 187 2.10 -29.24 11.30
C ASP A 187 1.68 -28.69 9.94
N TYR A 188 0.54 -28.00 9.90
CA TYR A 188 0.01 -27.37 8.68
C TYR A 188 1.03 -26.43 8.02
N VAL A 189 1.65 -25.53 8.80
CA VAL A 189 2.66 -24.60 8.24
C VAL A 189 4.04 -25.23 8.01
N GLY A 190 4.19 -26.55 8.18
CA GLY A 190 5.44 -27.27 7.94
C GLY A 190 6.50 -27.11 9.04
N LEU A 191 6.09 -26.76 10.26
CA LEU A 191 6.97 -26.59 11.43
C LEU A 191 6.87 -27.73 12.45
N GLY A 192 6.20 -28.84 12.11
CA GLY A 192 5.97 -29.98 13.00
C GLY A 192 7.24 -30.49 13.70
N GLU A 193 8.31 -30.73 12.94
CA GLU A 193 9.60 -31.21 13.49
C GLU A 193 10.36 -30.15 14.32
N LEU A 194 10.03 -28.87 14.13
CA LEU A 194 10.71 -27.75 14.79
C LEU A 194 9.97 -27.24 16.03
N ARG A 195 8.74 -27.72 16.29
CA ARG A 195 7.85 -27.15 17.31
C ARG A 195 8.41 -27.12 18.73
N TYR A 196 9.37 -27.98 19.05
CA TYR A 196 10.03 -28.06 20.37
C TYR A 196 11.38 -27.33 20.46
N ARG A 197 11.87 -26.75 19.36
CA ARG A 197 13.05 -25.89 19.35
C ARG A 197 12.67 -24.48 19.77
N ARG A 198 13.64 -23.74 20.32
CA ARG A 198 13.43 -22.34 20.70
C ARG A 198 13.36 -21.46 19.45
N LEU A 199 12.62 -20.36 19.55
CA LEU A 199 12.44 -19.43 18.43
C LEU A 199 13.75 -18.74 18.03
N GLU A 200 14.69 -18.55 18.94
CA GLU A 200 16.04 -18.06 18.63
C GLU A 200 16.83 -18.98 17.68
N GLU A 201 16.42 -20.25 17.55
CA GLU A 201 17.02 -21.23 16.63
C GLU A 201 16.32 -21.25 15.25
N TYR A 202 15.23 -20.49 15.06
CA TYR A 202 14.46 -20.50 13.83
C TYR A 202 15.13 -19.61 12.77
N SER A 203 15.11 -20.05 11.52
CA SER A 203 15.41 -19.18 10.38
C SER A 203 14.34 -18.10 10.24
N ALA A 204 14.66 -17.00 9.55
CA ALA A 204 13.68 -15.95 9.24
C ALA A 204 12.41 -16.52 8.57
N GLY A 205 12.55 -17.49 7.67
CA GLY A 205 11.42 -18.17 7.04
C GLY A 205 10.57 -19.02 7.99
N ASN A 206 11.19 -19.67 8.96
CA ASN A 206 10.45 -20.41 9.99
C ASN A 206 9.74 -19.46 10.94
N ILE A 207 10.29 -18.27 11.22
CA ILE A 207 9.58 -17.23 11.98
C ILE A 207 8.35 -16.72 11.23
N GLN A 208 8.42 -16.52 9.91
CA GLN A 208 7.22 -16.12 9.15
C GLN A 208 6.14 -17.21 9.18
N ARG A 209 6.51 -18.49 9.03
CA ARG A 209 5.55 -19.61 9.17
C ARG A 209 4.95 -19.71 10.57
N LEU A 210 5.76 -19.47 11.60
CA LEU A 210 5.30 -19.45 12.99
C LEU A 210 4.28 -18.33 13.21
N LYS A 211 4.53 -17.13 12.66
CA LYS A 211 3.59 -16.00 12.77
C LYS A 211 2.27 -16.30 12.08
N LEU A 212 2.28 -16.97 10.93
CA LEU A 212 1.07 -17.46 10.28
C LEU A 212 0.33 -18.48 11.16
N ALA A 213 1.03 -19.46 11.74
CA ALA A 213 0.43 -20.43 12.67
C ALA A 213 -0.19 -19.75 13.91
N ALA A 214 0.49 -18.75 14.48
CA ALA A 214 -0.03 -17.97 15.61
C ALA A 214 -1.28 -17.16 15.26
N ALA A 215 -1.39 -16.64 14.03
CA ALA A 215 -2.58 -15.97 13.53
C ALA A 215 -3.76 -16.94 13.28
N LEU A 216 -3.48 -18.22 13.04
CA LEU A 216 -4.46 -19.24 12.70
C LEU A 216 -5.00 -20.05 13.88
N VAL A 217 -4.30 -20.04 15.03
CA VAL A 217 -4.54 -20.97 16.13
C VAL A 217 -5.98 -20.90 16.67
N HIS A 218 -6.60 -19.74 16.69
CA HIS A 218 -7.97 -19.56 17.18
C HIS A 218 -9.04 -19.65 16.09
N ASP A 219 -8.69 -20.14 14.90
CA ASP A 219 -9.59 -20.36 13.77
C ASP A 219 -10.38 -19.11 13.33
N PRO A 220 -9.70 -18.00 13.00
CA PRO A 220 -10.36 -16.72 12.70
C PRO A 220 -11.21 -16.78 11.42
N GLN A 221 -12.20 -15.89 11.31
CA GLN A 221 -13.00 -15.70 10.08
C GLN A 221 -12.26 -14.85 9.04
N LEU A 222 -11.41 -13.94 9.51
CA LEU A 222 -10.62 -13.03 8.68
C LEU A 222 -9.14 -13.10 9.07
N LEU A 223 -8.27 -13.19 8.08
CA LEU A 223 -6.83 -13.08 8.27
C LEU A 223 -6.29 -11.78 7.68
N LEU A 224 -5.51 -11.06 8.47
CA LEU A 224 -4.77 -9.88 8.06
C LEU A 224 -3.29 -10.24 8.03
N LEU A 225 -2.71 -10.32 6.82
CA LEU A 225 -1.32 -10.72 6.61
C LEU A 225 -0.51 -9.49 6.20
N ASP A 226 0.30 -8.94 7.11
CA ASP A 226 1.15 -7.77 6.86
C ASP A 226 2.55 -8.21 6.43
N GLU A 227 2.82 -8.09 5.12
CA GLU A 227 4.09 -8.42 4.46
C GLU A 227 4.57 -9.87 4.76
N PRO A 228 3.74 -10.91 4.52
CA PRO A 228 4.03 -12.28 4.96
C PRO A 228 5.23 -12.94 4.27
N THR A 229 5.57 -12.44 3.08
CA THR A 229 6.70 -12.91 2.25
C THR A 229 7.97 -12.09 2.44
N ASN A 230 7.93 -11.04 3.26
CA ASN A 230 9.06 -10.14 3.46
C ASN A 230 10.24 -10.84 4.15
N GLY A 231 11.44 -10.61 3.61
CA GLY A 231 12.69 -11.20 4.09
C GLY A 231 12.85 -12.70 3.78
N LEU A 232 11.95 -13.30 2.98
CA LEU A 232 12.10 -14.68 2.52
C LEU A 232 12.97 -14.77 1.27
N ASP A 233 13.71 -15.87 1.16
CA ASP A 233 14.36 -16.24 -0.09
C ASP A 233 13.32 -16.70 -1.14
N PRO A 234 13.68 -16.84 -2.43
CA PRO A 234 12.70 -17.19 -3.46
C PRO A 234 11.93 -18.49 -3.18
N ALA A 235 12.61 -19.52 -2.66
CA ALA A 235 11.97 -20.79 -2.30
C ALA A 235 11.02 -20.64 -1.09
N GLY A 236 11.42 -19.88 -0.07
CA GLY A 236 10.60 -19.56 1.09
C GLY A 236 9.35 -18.76 0.73
N ARG A 237 9.48 -17.76 -0.17
CA ARG A 237 8.33 -16.99 -0.69
C ARG A 237 7.33 -17.90 -1.39
N VAL A 238 7.78 -18.73 -2.34
CA VAL A 238 6.89 -19.69 -3.03
C VAL A 238 6.21 -20.63 -2.04
N GLY A 239 6.95 -21.14 -1.05
CA GLY A 239 6.38 -21.99 -0.01
C GLY A 239 5.34 -21.28 0.86
N MET A 240 5.56 -20.02 1.23
CA MET A 240 4.61 -19.22 2.00
C MET A 240 3.33 -18.92 1.20
N LEU A 241 3.47 -18.52 -0.07
CA LEU A 241 2.33 -18.25 -0.94
C LEU A 241 1.47 -19.49 -1.14
N ARG A 242 2.09 -20.67 -1.32
CA ARG A 242 1.36 -21.95 -1.39
C ARG A 242 0.58 -22.24 -0.11
N LEU A 243 1.16 -22.04 1.06
CA LEU A 243 0.45 -22.23 2.33
C LEU A 243 -0.78 -21.32 2.46
N ILE A 244 -0.68 -20.08 1.98
CA ILE A 244 -1.79 -19.13 1.98
C ILE A 244 -2.83 -19.53 0.92
N GLU A 245 -2.40 -19.96 -0.26
CA GLU A 245 -3.26 -20.45 -1.35
C GLU A 245 -4.06 -21.69 -0.90
N ASP A 246 -3.39 -22.68 -0.32
CA ASP A 246 -4.02 -23.89 0.24
C ASP A 246 -5.05 -23.51 1.31
N LEU A 247 -4.71 -22.56 2.19
CA LEU A 247 -5.62 -22.08 3.24
C LEU A 247 -6.87 -21.42 2.67
N ILE A 248 -6.72 -20.62 1.62
CA ILE A 248 -7.82 -19.97 0.90
C ILE A 248 -8.69 -21.03 0.20
N ALA A 249 -8.08 -22.06 -0.38
CA ALA A 249 -8.79 -23.09 -1.14
C ALA A 249 -9.55 -24.07 -0.23
N GLU A 250 -9.01 -24.36 0.96
CA GLU A 250 -9.55 -25.34 1.90
C GLU A 250 -10.57 -24.73 2.88
N THR A 251 -10.67 -23.40 2.96
CA THR A 251 -11.51 -22.72 3.95
C THR A 251 -12.27 -21.53 3.37
N ASP A 252 -13.44 -21.21 3.94
CA ASP A 252 -14.22 -20.02 3.56
C ASP A 252 -13.70 -18.73 4.26
N LYS A 253 -12.42 -18.68 4.65
CA LYS A 253 -11.84 -17.54 5.36
C LYS A 253 -11.57 -16.39 4.41
N SER A 254 -11.86 -15.17 4.87
CA SER A 254 -11.41 -13.97 4.16
C SER A 254 -9.95 -13.68 4.48
N VAL A 255 -9.21 -13.17 3.50
CA VAL A 255 -7.79 -12.82 3.65
C VAL A 255 -7.55 -11.43 3.09
N ILE A 256 -6.96 -10.55 3.91
CA ILE A 256 -6.37 -9.30 3.45
C ILE A 256 -4.84 -9.47 3.46
N LEU A 257 -4.26 -9.54 2.26
CA LEU A 257 -2.83 -9.60 2.03
C LEU A 257 -2.29 -8.19 1.82
N CYS A 258 -1.57 -7.66 2.81
CA CYS A 258 -0.86 -6.40 2.69
C CYS A 258 0.56 -6.65 2.18
N THR A 259 0.91 -6.08 1.04
CA THR A 259 2.27 -6.21 0.49
C THR A 259 2.61 -5.08 -0.46
N HIS A 260 3.89 -4.88 -0.74
CA HIS A 260 4.37 -4.09 -1.88
C HIS A 260 4.67 -4.96 -3.11
N LEU A 261 4.57 -6.28 -3.01
CA LEU A 261 4.84 -7.23 -4.08
C LEU A 261 3.57 -7.54 -4.87
N LEU A 262 3.41 -6.84 -6.00
CA LEU A 262 2.23 -6.93 -6.86
C LEU A 262 1.97 -8.35 -7.38
N GLY A 263 3.04 -9.11 -7.67
CA GLY A 263 2.91 -10.51 -8.09
C GLY A 263 2.29 -11.44 -7.04
N ASP A 264 2.47 -11.17 -5.74
CA ASP A 264 1.83 -11.96 -4.67
C ASP A 264 0.31 -11.73 -4.69
N VAL A 265 -0.09 -10.48 -4.92
CA VAL A 265 -1.50 -10.09 -5.01
C VAL A 265 -2.15 -10.66 -6.26
N GLU A 266 -1.47 -10.61 -7.41
CA GLU A 266 -2.00 -11.21 -8.64
C GLU A 266 -2.21 -12.73 -8.53
N GLN A 267 -1.36 -13.41 -7.77
CA GLN A 267 -1.47 -14.85 -7.56
C GLN A 267 -2.64 -15.21 -6.62
N LEU A 268 -2.82 -14.47 -5.51
CA LEU A 268 -3.69 -14.89 -4.41
C LEU A 268 -5.04 -14.15 -4.34
N CYS A 269 -5.12 -12.94 -4.87
CA CYS A 269 -6.20 -12.02 -4.56
C CYS A 269 -7.18 -11.82 -5.72
N GLN A 270 -8.47 -11.89 -5.41
CA GLN A 270 -9.56 -11.60 -6.33
C GLN A 270 -9.89 -10.11 -6.39
N GLN A 271 -9.59 -9.38 -5.32
CA GLN A 271 -9.77 -7.94 -5.19
C GLN A 271 -8.45 -7.27 -4.86
N VAL A 272 -8.29 -6.01 -5.25
CA VAL A 272 -7.11 -5.22 -4.90
C VAL A 272 -7.52 -3.82 -4.50
N VAL A 273 -6.80 -3.29 -3.52
CA VAL A 273 -6.85 -1.92 -3.05
C VAL A 273 -5.45 -1.35 -3.19
N VAL A 274 -5.32 -0.29 -3.97
CA VAL A 274 -4.07 0.42 -4.16
C VAL A 274 -4.06 1.66 -3.27
N LEU A 275 -3.16 1.65 -2.30
CA LEU A 275 -2.95 2.72 -1.34
C LEU A 275 -1.66 3.49 -1.70
N HIS A 276 -1.76 4.81 -1.79
CA HIS A 276 -0.63 5.68 -2.07
C HIS A 276 -0.70 6.92 -1.18
N ARG A 277 0.36 7.19 -0.40
CA ARG A 277 0.45 8.37 0.49
C ARG A 277 -0.81 8.60 1.36
N GLY A 278 -1.34 7.51 1.91
CA GLY A 278 -2.49 7.54 2.80
C GLY A 278 -3.85 7.59 2.11
N THR A 279 -3.93 7.67 0.79
CA THR A 279 -5.19 7.69 0.04
C THR A 279 -5.37 6.40 -0.75
N VAL A 280 -6.62 5.99 -0.95
CA VAL A 280 -6.96 4.93 -1.90
C VAL A 280 -7.02 5.55 -3.29
N ILE A 281 -6.13 5.11 -4.17
CA ILE A 281 -6.05 5.61 -5.54
C ILE A 281 -6.79 4.71 -6.54
N SER A 282 -6.97 3.43 -6.20
CA SER A 282 -7.79 2.49 -6.96
C SER A 282 -8.25 1.34 -6.08
N SER A 283 -9.43 0.81 -6.35
CA SER A 283 -9.93 -0.40 -5.69
C SER A 283 -10.98 -1.08 -6.57
N GLY A 284 -11.00 -2.42 -6.59
CA GLY A 284 -11.97 -3.18 -7.35
C GLY A 284 -11.59 -4.65 -7.49
N SER A 285 -12.37 -5.42 -8.26
CA SER A 285 -11.94 -6.78 -8.60
C SER A 285 -10.74 -6.75 -9.55
N MET A 286 -9.87 -7.75 -9.40
CA MET A 286 -8.72 -7.95 -10.28
C MET A 286 -9.15 -8.05 -11.75
N ALA A 287 -10.30 -8.70 -12.00
CA ALA A 287 -10.85 -8.84 -13.34
C ALA A 287 -11.33 -7.50 -13.93
N GLU A 288 -11.94 -6.61 -13.14
CA GLU A 288 -12.35 -5.28 -13.61
C GLU A 288 -11.14 -4.41 -13.94
N LEU A 289 -10.13 -4.42 -13.07
CA LEU A 289 -8.92 -3.63 -13.25
C LEU A 289 -8.11 -4.10 -14.47
N LYS A 290 -8.04 -5.40 -14.71
CA LYS A 290 -7.46 -5.96 -15.95
C LYS A 290 -8.31 -5.71 -17.19
N ARG A 291 -9.65 -5.63 -17.06
CA ARG A 291 -10.55 -5.34 -18.19
C ARG A 291 -10.50 -3.89 -18.66
N GLN A 292 -10.22 -2.93 -17.77
CA GLN A 292 -10.05 -1.52 -18.15
C GLN A 292 -8.93 -1.31 -19.20
N THR A 293 -8.15 -2.34 -19.50
CA THR A 293 -7.05 -2.31 -20.47
C THR A 293 -7.08 -3.38 -21.55
N GLY A 294 -8.20 -4.09 -21.71
CA GLY A 294 -8.42 -5.07 -22.79
C GLY A 294 -8.40 -4.51 -24.22
N ASN A 295 -8.18 -3.22 -24.35
CA ASN A 295 -8.14 -2.47 -25.60
C ASN A 295 -6.71 -2.10 -26.04
N ARG A 296 -5.68 -2.61 -25.36
CA ARG A 296 -4.29 -2.34 -25.73
C ARG A 296 -3.67 -3.56 -26.39
N PHE A 297 -2.95 -3.32 -27.46
CA PHE A 297 -2.24 -4.35 -28.20
C PHE A 297 -0.79 -3.94 -28.44
N GLU A 298 0.13 -4.87 -28.24
CA GLU A 298 1.48 -4.77 -28.79
C GLU A 298 1.47 -5.42 -30.18
N ILE A 299 1.77 -4.60 -31.19
CA ILE A 299 1.88 -5.05 -32.57
C ILE A 299 3.31 -4.92 -33.07
N ALA A 300 3.73 -5.92 -33.82
CA ALA A 300 4.99 -5.90 -34.56
C ALA A 300 4.74 -6.21 -36.03
N TRP A 301 5.52 -5.58 -36.90
CA TRP A 301 5.36 -5.73 -38.34
C TRP A 301 6.69 -5.82 -39.10
N GLN A 302 6.59 -6.18 -40.37
CA GLN A 302 7.67 -6.10 -41.34
C GLN A 302 7.22 -5.28 -42.56
N GLY A 303 8.13 -4.49 -43.11
CA GLY A 303 7.89 -3.64 -44.27
C GLY A 303 7.57 -2.17 -43.92
N GLU A 304 7.18 -1.41 -44.95
CA GLU A 304 6.82 0.01 -44.82
C GLU A 304 5.44 0.15 -44.19
N SER A 305 5.33 0.86 -43.06
CA SER A 305 4.11 0.89 -42.25
C SER A 305 3.37 2.22 -42.22
N GLY A 306 3.83 3.25 -42.93
CA GLY A 306 3.21 4.58 -42.89
C GLY A 306 1.70 4.54 -43.15
N GLY A 307 1.28 3.93 -44.27
CA GLY A 307 -0.13 3.81 -44.60
C GLY A 307 -0.94 2.95 -43.62
N PHE A 308 -0.34 1.90 -43.08
CA PHE A 308 -0.98 1.02 -42.08
C PHE A 308 -1.20 1.73 -40.74
N LEU A 309 -0.19 2.43 -40.22
CA LEU A 309 -0.31 3.18 -38.97
C LEU A 309 -1.30 4.34 -39.11
N ASP A 310 -1.33 5.01 -40.26
CA ASP A 310 -2.30 6.07 -40.51
C ASP A 310 -3.73 5.51 -40.61
N ALA A 311 -3.93 4.36 -41.24
CA ALA A 311 -5.24 3.71 -41.29
C ALA A 311 -5.73 3.24 -39.91
N LEU A 312 -4.82 2.77 -39.05
CA LEU A 312 -5.12 2.49 -37.64
C LEU A 312 -5.57 3.76 -36.90
N ARG A 313 -4.86 4.87 -37.05
CA ARG A 313 -5.26 6.17 -36.46
C ARG A 313 -6.62 6.65 -36.95
N HIS A 314 -6.90 6.54 -38.24
CA HIS A 314 -8.22 6.87 -38.80
C HIS A 314 -9.33 5.97 -38.27
N GLY A 315 -9.01 4.74 -37.87
CA GLY A 315 -9.93 3.84 -37.18
C GLY A 315 -10.26 4.25 -35.74
N GLY A 316 -9.58 5.26 -35.20
CA GLY A 316 -9.70 5.69 -33.80
C GLY A 316 -8.70 4.99 -32.86
N ALA A 317 -7.64 4.38 -33.40
CA ALA A 317 -6.58 3.79 -32.59
C ALA A 317 -5.50 4.83 -32.26
N GLU A 318 -5.10 4.93 -30.99
CA GLU A 318 -3.94 5.73 -30.59
C GLU A 318 -2.69 4.85 -30.65
N ILE A 319 -1.63 5.35 -31.29
CA ILE A 319 -0.42 4.56 -31.59
C ILE A 319 0.79 5.22 -30.94
N ASN A 320 1.41 4.47 -30.03
CA ASN A 320 2.65 4.82 -29.37
C ASN A 320 3.78 3.93 -29.90
N LEU A 321 4.65 4.51 -30.74
CA LEU A 321 5.83 3.80 -31.25
C LEU A 321 6.78 3.48 -30.09
N THR A 322 7.31 2.25 -30.08
CA THR A 322 8.31 1.85 -29.08
C THR A 322 9.72 2.19 -29.55
N ASN A 323 10.72 2.06 -28.67
CA ASN A 323 12.13 2.21 -29.04
C ASN A 323 12.63 1.06 -29.94
N THR A 324 11.84 0.00 -30.10
CA THR A 324 12.14 -1.13 -30.98
C THR A 324 11.60 -0.84 -32.38
N PRO A 325 12.41 -0.99 -33.45
CA PRO A 325 11.94 -0.80 -34.81
C PRO A 325 10.75 -1.72 -35.12
N ASN A 326 9.79 -1.20 -35.86
CA ASN A 326 8.59 -1.91 -36.28
C ASN A 326 7.77 -2.54 -35.14
N HIS A 327 7.78 -1.89 -33.97
CA HIS A 327 6.93 -2.24 -32.84
C HIS A 327 6.18 -1.01 -32.35
N ALA A 328 4.89 -1.18 -32.07
CA ALA A 328 4.05 -0.14 -31.49
C ALA A 328 3.10 -0.72 -30.45
N ARG A 329 2.77 0.12 -29.48
CA ARG A 329 1.60 -0.06 -28.62
C ARG A 329 0.43 0.67 -29.25
N VAL A 330 -0.71 -0.01 -29.28
CA VAL A 330 -1.92 0.50 -29.90
C VAL A 330 -3.07 0.40 -28.92
N ASP A 331 -3.62 1.54 -28.53
CA ASP A 331 -4.88 1.66 -27.81
C ASP A 331 -6.01 1.71 -28.83
N VAL A 332 -6.97 0.80 -28.73
CA VAL A 332 -8.11 0.72 -29.66
C VAL A 332 -9.44 0.99 -28.96
N PRO A 333 -10.50 1.37 -29.69
CA PRO A 333 -11.85 1.45 -29.12
C PRO A 333 -12.36 0.11 -28.58
N ASN A 334 -13.28 0.13 -27.61
CA ASN A 334 -13.85 -1.09 -26.98
C ASN A 334 -14.48 -2.08 -27.98
N GLU A 335 -14.95 -1.60 -29.13
CA GLU A 335 -15.59 -2.41 -30.17
C GLU A 335 -14.59 -2.94 -31.21
N TRP A 336 -13.29 -2.75 -31.00
CA TRP A 336 -12.26 -3.10 -31.97
C TRP A 336 -11.99 -4.61 -32.00
N SER A 337 -12.35 -5.26 -33.10
CA SER A 337 -12.00 -6.65 -33.35
C SER A 337 -10.54 -6.81 -33.73
N THR A 338 -9.87 -7.85 -33.21
CA THR A 338 -8.51 -8.22 -33.60
C THR A 338 -8.37 -8.50 -35.10
N THR A 339 -9.44 -8.95 -35.77
CA THR A 339 -9.48 -9.14 -37.23
C THR A 339 -9.18 -7.85 -38.00
N ARG A 340 -9.56 -6.69 -37.45
CA ARG A 340 -9.38 -5.38 -38.09
C ARG A 340 -7.91 -5.02 -38.26
N PHE A 341 -7.03 -5.47 -37.36
CA PHE A 341 -5.58 -5.30 -37.55
C PHE A 341 -5.07 -6.02 -38.80
N PHE A 342 -5.53 -7.25 -39.03
CA PHE A 342 -5.15 -8.04 -40.20
C PHE A 342 -5.72 -7.46 -41.49
N GLU A 343 -6.96 -6.97 -41.48
CA GLU A 343 -7.60 -6.34 -42.65
C GLU A 343 -6.85 -5.07 -43.09
N LEU A 344 -6.49 -4.21 -42.13
CA LEU A 344 -5.72 -3.00 -42.39
C LEU A 344 -4.31 -3.34 -42.86
N ALA A 345 -3.66 -4.33 -42.23
CA ALA A 345 -2.32 -4.76 -42.65
C ALA A 345 -2.32 -5.33 -44.07
N ALA A 346 -3.31 -6.16 -44.42
CA ALA A 346 -3.45 -6.73 -45.76
C ALA A 346 -3.68 -5.66 -46.82
N THR A 347 -4.53 -4.66 -46.53
CA THR A 347 -4.83 -3.53 -47.45
C THR A 347 -3.58 -2.71 -47.75
N HIS A 348 -2.69 -2.57 -46.77
CA HIS A 348 -1.46 -1.77 -46.89
C HIS A 348 -0.21 -2.62 -47.19
N HIS A 349 -0.37 -3.91 -47.53
CA HIS A 349 0.73 -4.84 -47.81
C HIS A 349 1.77 -4.96 -46.69
N VAL A 350 1.33 -4.83 -45.43
CA VAL A 350 2.15 -4.99 -44.23
C VAL A 350 2.00 -6.40 -43.68
N VAL A 351 3.11 -7.02 -43.28
CA VAL A 351 3.08 -8.33 -42.61
C VAL A 351 3.15 -8.12 -41.10
N LEU A 352 2.07 -8.46 -40.40
CA LEU A 352 2.07 -8.48 -38.93
C LEU A 352 2.79 -9.74 -38.44
N THR A 353 3.86 -9.54 -37.67
CA THR A 353 4.65 -10.62 -37.06
C THR A 353 4.20 -10.92 -35.63
N GLN A 354 3.58 -9.94 -34.97
CA GLN A 354 3.02 -10.11 -33.63
C GLN A 354 1.76 -9.26 -33.49
N ILE A 355 0.75 -9.84 -32.88
CA ILE A 355 -0.38 -9.14 -32.28
C ILE A 355 -0.64 -9.85 -30.96
N ALA A 356 -0.32 -9.19 -29.86
CA ALA A 356 -0.64 -9.68 -28.54
C ALA A 356 -1.44 -8.60 -27.82
N PRO A 357 -2.55 -8.93 -27.13
CA PRO A 357 -3.07 -8.01 -26.14
C PRO A 357 -1.94 -7.67 -25.19
N GLU A 358 -1.80 -6.39 -24.84
CA GLU A 358 -0.82 -6.01 -23.83
C GLU A 358 -1.27 -6.66 -22.52
N GLU A 359 -0.54 -7.68 -22.06
CA GLU A 359 -0.74 -8.21 -20.72
C GLU A 359 -0.37 -7.10 -19.73
N GLU A 360 -1.39 -6.43 -19.24
CA GLU A 360 -1.22 -5.47 -18.17
C GLU A 360 -1.20 -6.24 -16.85
N ASN A 361 0.00 -6.30 -16.27
CA ASN A 361 0.16 -6.78 -14.91
C ASN A 361 -0.17 -5.64 -13.94
N LEU A 362 -0.49 -6.02 -12.70
CA LEU A 362 -0.81 -5.09 -11.62
C LEU A 362 0.33 -4.08 -11.36
N GLU A 363 1.56 -4.41 -11.74
CA GLU A 363 2.73 -3.52 -11.75
C GLU A 363 2.57 -2.30 -12.67
N LYS A 364 2.25 -2.51 -13.94
CA LYS A 364 1.98 -1.40 -14.88
C LYS A 364 0.79 -0.56 -14.43
N LEU A 365 -0.27 -1.20 -13.91
CA LEU A 365 -1.43 -0.49 -13.38
C LEU A 365 -1.06 0.38 -12.18
N PHE A 366 -0.27 -0.17 -11.25
CA PHE A 366 0.22 0.57 -10.09
C PHE A 366 1.00 1.81 -10.52
N PHE A 367 2.00 1.67 -11.40
CA PHE A 367 2.81 2.79 -11.87
C PHE A 367 1.97 3.90 -12.50
N ARG A 368 1.07 3.56 -13.42
CA ARG A 368 0.20 4.53 -14.07
C ARG A 368 -0.70 5.27 -13.07
N VAL A 369 -1.40 4.56 -12.19
CA VAL A 369 -2.30 5.21 -11.23
C VAL A 369 -1.50 6.09 -10.26
N THR A 370 -0.27 5.69 -9.89
CA THR A 370 0.60 6.54 -9.07
C THR A 370 1.19 7.74 -9.83
N ASP A 371 1.47 7.60 -11.13
CA ASP A 371 2.00 8.66 -11.99
C ASP A 371 0.92 9.70 -12.31
N GLU A 372 -0.30 9.25 -12.60
CA GLU A 372 -1.49 10.10 -12.76
C GLU A 372 -1.78 10.86 -11.45
N ALA A 373 -1.70 10.18 -10.30
CA ALA A 373 -1.89 10.82 -8.99
C ALA A 373 -0.75 11.78 -8.59
N THR A 374 0.43 11.68 -9.21
CA THR A 374 1.56 12.61 -8.99
C THR A 374 1.65 13.73 -10.02
N THR A 375 0.85 13.68 -11.10
CA THR A 375 0.77 14.75 -12.09
C THR A 375 -0.04 15.91 -11.52
N PRO A 376 0.54 17.13 -11.36
CA PRO A 376 -0.20 18.27 -10.84
C PRO A 376 -1.37 18.58 -11.79
N ALA A 377 -2.56 18.77 -11.22
CA ALA A 377 -3.75 19.19 -11.97
C ALA A 377 -3.39 20.35 -12.90
N ALA A 378 -3.74 20.22 -14.19
CA ALA A 378 -3.50 21.25 -15.18
C ALA A 378 -3.99 22.61 -14.65
N PRO A 379 -3.25 23.71 -14.88
CA PRO A 379 -3.69 25.03 -14.47
C PRO A 379 -5.08 25.27 -15.04
N LEU A 380 -6.02 25.71 -14.19
CA LEU A 380 -7.32 26.19 -14.65
C LEU A 380 -7.08 27.22 -15.77
N PRO A 381 -7.85 27.18 -16.87
CA PRO A 381 -7.70 28.16 -17.95
C PRO A 381 -7.85 29.56 -17.35
N GLU A 382 -6.91 30.44 -17.69
CA GLU A 382 -6.98 31.85 -17.28
C GLU A 382 -8.33 32.43 -17.73
N PRO A 383 -8.99 33.23 -16.88
CA PRO A 383 -10.24 33.87 -17.26
C PRO A 383 -9.98 34.75 -18.48
N THR A 384 -10.71 34.47 -19.57
CA THR A 384 -10.70 35.30 -20.77
C THR A 384 -11.03 36.74 -20.40
N ALA A 385 -10.32 37.68 -21.01
CA ALA A 385 -10.34 39.13 -20.74
C ALA A 385 -11.70 39.85 -20.94
N GLU A 386 -12.82 39.12 -21.03
CA GLU A 386 -14.16 39.67 -21.20
C GLU A 386 -14.90 39.93 -19.87
N GLU A 387 -14.44 39.38 -18.74
CA GLU A 387 -15.10 39.59 -17.43
C GLU A 387 -14.62 40.81 -16.61
N GLN A 388 -13.68 41.62 -17.12
CA GLN A 388 -13.24 42.86 -16.44
C GLN A 388 -13.95 44.14 -16.92
N SER A 389 -15.01 44.05 -17.74
CA SER A 389 -15.69 45.23 -18.29
C SER A 389 -17.04 45.58 -17.69
N HIS A 390 -17.55 44.84 -16.70
CA HIS A 390 -18.86 45.12 -16.08
C HIS A 390 -18.74 45.25 -14.57
N GLY A 391 -18.23 46.40 -14.13
CA GLY A 391 -18.20 46.84 -12.74
C GLY A 391 -17.96 48.34 -12.71
N ASN A 392 -19.01 49.09 -13.02
CA ASN A 392 -19.08 50.55 -12.93
C ASN A 392 -19.23 50.99 -11.46
#